data_AF-A0A8A4TYP6-F1
#
_entry.id   AF-A0A8A4TYP6-F1
#
_cell.length_a   1.000
_cell.length_b   1.000
_cell.length_c   1.000
_cell.angle_alpha   90.00
_cell.angle_beta   90.00
_cell.angle_gamma   90.00
#
_symmetry.space_group_name_H-M   'P 1'
#
loop_
_entity.id
_entity.type
_entity.pdbx_description
1 polymer ?
#
loop_
_entity_poly.entity_id
_entity_poly.type
_entity_poly.pdbx_seq_one_letter_code
_entity_poly.pdbx_strand_id
1 'polypeptide(L)'
;MAYHSTAGTAQNSRDLMTILRQYLTDTVGWTLHDSQNDASPYFVVTATGESGKEDIYLYVSDDNNANRLGVRAYHYWNQASHQGTKPAYNSSYTYIRTSDGTPFLYWIFADLDHWFLVTKLGATYYGQYSGLISRFWSGEVAVAQSTLDTGTEVVAQVDDANHFEIGKPYLIRDNVDIERVEVTAIDTASTPHTVTLANVSRSFVVGSKIGEDPAPLIVGSNDSPSRFYATNRFDGYSGNSSHQGECKAADGGLAGSSNHDKRYGLTVMYPWLTAHTSQGYNELRGQLIEVYSVGSTNLDSEDVIQQGTETFRVFNLSSAGFCAVRE
;
A
#
# COMPACT_ATOMS: atom_id res chain seq x y z
N MET A 1 5.98 -13.65 6.27
CA MET A 1 7.20 -14.38 5.89
C MET A 1 8.38 -13.58 6.40
N ALA A 2 9.59 -13.79 5.88
CA ALA A 2 10.75 -12.96 6.27
C ALA A 2 10.60 -11.55 5.67
N TYR A 3 10.84 -10.52 6.49
CA TYR A 3 11.06 -9.18 5.99
C TYR A 3 12.44 -9.15 5.33
N HIS A 4 12.54 -8.59 4.13
CA HIS A 4 13.78 -8.57 3.35
C HIS A 4 14.27 -7.13 3.21
N SER A 5 15.59 -6.96 3.32
CA SER A 5 16.25 -5.69 3.05
C SER A 5 17.45 -5.85 2.09
N THR A 6 17.69 -4.83 1.25
CA THR A 6 18.91 -4.72 0.43
C THR A 6 19.31 -3.25 0.26
N ALA A 7 20.59 -3.00 0.02
CA ALA A 7 21.12 -1.66 -0.19
C ALA A 7 22.27 -1.68 -1.20
N GLY A 8 22.50 -0.55 -1.87
CA GLY A 8 23.57 -0.44 -2.84
C GLY A 8 23.63 0.90 -3.55
N THR A 9 24.32 0.91 -4.69
CA THR A 9 24.47 2.08 -5.55
C THR A 9 23.82 1.79 -6.90
N ALA A 10 22.88 2.62 -7.32
CA ALA A 10 22.33 2.59 -8.66
C ALA A 10 23.07 3.59 -9.56
N GLN A 11 23.34 3.20 -10.81
CA GLN A 11 24.04 4.05 -11.77
C GLN A 11 23.15 5.13 -12.40
N ASN A 12 21.85 4.86 -12.51
CA ASN A 12 20.81 5.74 -13.05
C ASN A 12 19.41 5.19 -12.71
N SER A 13 18.35 5.85 -13.18
CA SER A 13 16.96 5.42 -12.94
C SER A 13 16.68 4.01 -13.45
N ARG A 14 17.19 3.67 -14.64
CA ARG A 14 16.94 2.37 -15.28
C ARG A 14 17.64 1.21 -14.59
N ASP A 15 18.82 1.47 -14.05
CA ASP A 15 19.54 0.52 -13.20
C ASP A 15 18.76 0.23 -11.91
N LEU A 16 18.30 1.28 -11.20
CA LEU A 16 17.45 1.10 -10.02
C LEU A 16 16.16 0.34 -10.34
N MET A 17 15.49 0.67 -11.46
CA MET A 17 14.27 -0.02 -11.88
C MET A 17 14.50 -1.52 -12.09
N THR A 18 15.65 -1.89 -12.68
CA THR A 18 16.04 -3.28 -12.90
C THR A 18 16.30 -3.99 -11.58
N ILE A 19 17.06 -3.35 -10.68
CA ILE A 19 17.36 -3.83 -9.32
C ILE A 19 16.06 -4.05 -8.54
N LEU A 20 15.16 -3.07 -8.52
CA LEU A 20 13.89 -3.14 -7.79
C LEU A 20 13.04 -4.30 -8.30
N ARG A 21 12.89 -4.44 -9.63
CA ARG A 21 12.14 -5.55 -10.22
C ARG A 21 12.71 -6.90 -9.78
N GLN A 22 14.02 -7.09 -9.95
CA GLN A 22 14.70 -8.35 -9.60
C GLN A 22 14.60 -8.66 -8.11
N TYR A 23 14.78 -7.65 -7.26
CA TYR A 23 14.66 -7.83 -5.83
C TYR A 23 13.26 -8.29 -5.42
N LEU A 24 12.22 -7.62 -5.93
CA LEU A 24 10.83 -7.99 -5.65
C LEU A 24 10.50 -9.41 -6.15
N THR A 25 10.97 -9.80 -7.34
CA THR A 25 10.62 -11.11 -7.93
C THR A 25 11.46 -12.25 -7.39
N ASP A 26 12.77 -12.06 -7.28
CA ASP A 26 13.73 -13.14 -7.04
C ASP A 26 14.01 -13.34 -5.55
N THR A 27 13.80 -12.31 -4.73
CA THR A 27 14.04 -12.36 -3.28
C THR A 27 12.75 -12.33 -2.48
N VAL A 28 11.89 -11.33 -2.72
CA VAL A 28 10.68 -11.12 -1.90
C VAL A 28 9.56 -12.09 -2.26
N GLY A 29 9.53 -12.57 -3.50
CA GLY A 29 8.55 -13.54 -3.99
C GLY A 29 7.31 -12.94 -4.66
N TRP A 30 7.38 -11.67 -5.08
CA TRP A 30 6.35 -11.07 -5.93
C TRP A 30 6.41 -11.66 -7.35
N THR A 31 5.30 -11.63 -8.07
CA THR A 31 5.22 -12.11 -9.44
C THR A 31 5.35 -10.96 -10.43
N LEU A 32 6.21 -11.09 -11.44
CA LEU A 32 6.20 -10.19 -12.59
C LEU A 32 4.94 -10.43 -13.42
N HIS A 33 4.00 -9.50 -13.37
CA HIS A 33 2.70 -9.60 -14.02
C HIS A 33 2.72 -9.06 -15.46
N ASP A 34 3.43 -7.95 -15.70
CA ASP A 34 3.54 -7.35 -17.02
C ASP A 34 4.84 -6.55 -17.14
N SER A 35 5.33 -6.33 -18.36
CA SER A 35 6.45 -5.43 -18.61
C SER A 35 6.57 -5.04 -20.07
N GLN A 36 7.08 -3.84 -20.32
CA GLN A 36 7.50 -3.41 -21.65
C GLN A 36 8.89 -2.77 -21.56
N ASN A 37 9.73 -3.08 -22.54
CA ASN A 37 11.12 -2.59 -22.63
C ASN A 37 11.28 -1.49 -23.70
N ASP A 38 10.17 -0.91 -24.16
CA ASP A 38 10.15 0.10 -25.22
C ASP A 38 10.73 1.44 -24.75
N ALA A 39 10.50 2.49 -25.55
CA ALA A 39 11.01 3.84 -25.28
C ALA A 39 10.65 4.33 -23.86
N SER A 40 9.47 4.01 -23.35
CA SER A 40 9.04 4.27 -21.97
C SER A 40 8.88 2.94 -21.22
N PRO A 41 9.96 2.38 -20.66
CA PRO A 41 9.90 1.07 -20.05
C PRO A 41 9.04 1.10 -18.78
N TYR A 42 8.35 -0.01 -18.53
CA TYR A 42 7.66 -0.24 -17.26
C TYR A 42 7.68 -1.72 -16.88
N PHE A 43 7.42 -1.98 -15.61
CA PHE A 43 7.01 -3.29 -15.15
C PHE A 43 5.80 -3.17 -14.21
N VAL A 44 5.02 -4.24 -14.15
CA VAL A 44 3.93 -4.44 -13.19
C VAL A 44 4.23 -5.70 -12.42
N VAL A 45 4.21 -5.59 -11.10
CA VAL A 45 4.32 -6.73 -10.20
C VAL A 45 3.03 -6.94 -9.44
N THR A 46 2.77 -8.20 -9.06
CA THR A 46 1.63 -8.59 -8.26
C THR A 46 2.02 -9.51 -7.11
N ALA A 47 1.25 -9.43 -6.02
CA ALA A 47 1.39 -10.29 -4.85
C ALA A 47 0.01 -10.49 -4.20
N THR A 48 -0.15 -11.62 -3.48
CA THR A 48 -1.37 -11.95 -2.74
C THR A 48 -1.34 -11.53 -1.28
N GLY A 49 -0.32 -10.78 -0.88
CA GLY A 49 -0.05 -10.45 0.52
C GLY A 49 0.36 -11.68 1.35
N GLU A 50 0.77 -11.41 2.58
CA GLU A 50 1.06 -12.43 3.60
C GLU A 50 -0.19 -13.21 4.02
N SER A 51 -1.38 -12.60 3.89
CA SER A 51 -2.67 -13.26 4.12
C SER A 51 -3.03 -14.27 3.03
N GLY A 52 -2.44 -14.15 1.83
CA GLY A 52 -2.80 -14.91 0.64
C GLY A 52 -4.15 -14.52 0.02
N LYS A 53 -4.82 -13.47 0.52
CA LYS A 53 -6.18 -13.06 0.11
C LYS A 53 -6.21 -11.71 -0.61
N GLU A 54 -5.07 -11.04 -0.72
CA GLU A 54 -5.00 -9.67 -1.27
C GLU A 54 -4.83 -9.69 -2.78
N ASP A 55 -5.18 -8.59 -3.43
CA ASP A 55 -4.83 -8.35 -4.83
C ASP A 55 -3.98 -7.09 -4.89
N ILE A 56 -2.66 -7.26 -4.96
CA ILE A 56 -1.71 -6.15 -5.04
C ILE A 56 -1.26 -6.03 -6.48
N TYR A 57 -1.44 -4.85 -7.10
CA TYR A 57 -0.89 -4.54 -8.41
C TYR A 57 -0.13 -3.21 -8.34
N LEU A 58 1.19 -3.28 -8.50
CA LEU A 58 2.06 -2.11 -8.51
C LEU A 58 2.75 -1.98 -9.86
N TYR A 59 2.64 -0.78 -10.43
CA TYR A 59 3.24 -0.39 -11.69
C TYR A 59 4.38 0.58 -11.42
N VAL A 60 5.53 0.32 -12.04
CA VAL A 60 6.70 1.20 -12.01
C VAL A 60 7.15 1.49 -13.44
N SER A 61 7.28 2.78 -13.78
CA SER A 61 7.74 3.23 -15.10
C SER A 61 8.93 4.17 -15.00
N ASP A 62 9.84 4.07 -15.94
CA ASP A 62 10.87 5.11 -16.14
C ASP A 62 10.26 6.32 -16.84
N ASP A 63 10.25 7.46 -16.15
CA ASP A 63 9.78 8.71 -16.73
C ASP A 63 10.96 9.42 -17.39
N ASN A 64 11.20 9.06 -18.65
CA ASN A 64 12.36 9.49 -19.44
C ASN A 64 12.69 10.98 -19.22
N ASN A 65 13.91 11.22 -18.71
CA ASN A 65 14.49 12.56 -18.48
C ASN A 65 13.91 13.35 -17.29
N ALA A 66 13.13 12.74 -16.41
CA ALA A 66 12.58 13.41 -15.24
C ALA A 66 13.29 13.04 -13.92
N ASN A 67 14.42 12.30 -13.96
CA ASN A 67 15.15 11.84 -12.77
C ASN A 67 14.18 11.21 -11.74
N ARG A 68 13.27 10.37 -12.24
CA ARG A 68 12.24 9.71 -11.43
C ARG A 68 11.74 8.42 -12.06
N LEU A 69 11.34 7.49 -11.21
CA LEU A 69 10.53 6.33 -11.60
C LEU A 69 9.10 6.56 -11.11
N GLY A 70 8.14 6.67 -12.02
CA GLY A 70 6.72 6.80 -11.67
C GLY A 70 6.21 5.53 -11.01
N VAL A 71 5.46 5.67 -9.91
CA VAL A 71 4.87 4.54 -9.16
C VAL A 71 3.36 4.71 -9.12
N ARG A 72 2.63 3.63 -9.38
CA ARG A 72 1.15 3.60 -9.36
C ARG A 72 0.66 2.29 -8.77
N ALA A 73 -0.44 2.36 -8.04
CA ALA A 73 -1.20 1.18 -7.68
C ALA A 73 -2.41 1.08 -8.60
N TYR A 74 -2.85 -0.14 -8.85
CA TYR A 74 -4.06 -0.41 -9.58
C TYR A 74 -4.94 -1.35 -8.77
N HIS A 75 -6.24 -1.11 -8.84
CA HIS A 75 -7.23 -2.04 -8.31
C HIS A 75 -7.14 -3.40 -9.03
N TYR A 76 -6.86 -3.36 -10.33
CA TYR A 76 -6.60 -4.52 -11.17
C TYR A 76 -5.74 -4.12 -12.37
N TRP A 77 -4.90 -5.04 -12.87
CA TRP A 77 -4.17 -4.87 -14.12
C TRP A 77 -4.49 -5.97 -15.12
N ASN A 78 -4.98 -5.58 -16.30
CA ASN A 78 -5.18 -6.49 -17.42
C ASN A 78 -3.91 -6.57 -18.27
N GLN A 79 -3.18 -7.67 -18.14
CA GLN A 79 -1.96 -7.93 -18.90
C GLN A 79 -2.21 -8.05 -20.42
N ALA A 80 -3.38 -8.55 -20.84
CA ALA A 80 -3.66 -8.74 -22.27
C ALA A 80 -3.88 -7.43 -23.01
N SER A 81 -4.43 -6.41 -22.34
CA SER A 81 -4.65 -5.08 -22.90
C SER A 81 -3.63 -4.04 -22.45
N HIS A 82 -2.72 -4.39 -21.52
CA HIS A 82 -1.77 -3.47 -20.89
C HIS A 82 -2.44 -2.24 -20.26
N GLN A 83 -3.58 -2.47 -19.59
CA GLN A 83 -4.42 -1.42 -19.00
C GLN A 83 -4.74 -1.75 -17.56
N GLY A 84 -4.64 -0.74 -16.69
CA GLY A 84 -5.02 -0.86 -15.29
C GLY A 84 -6.34 -0.16 -14.99
N THR A 85 -7.08 -0.70 -14.02
CA THR A 85 -8.37 -0.20 -13.56
C THR A 85 -8.22 0.55 -12.23
N LYS A 86 -8.99 1.64 -12.07
CA LYS A 86 -9.04 2.52 -10.88
C LYS A 86 -7.65 2.79 -10.28
N PRO A 87 -6.82 3.56 -11.01
CA PRO A 87 -5.44 3.80 -10.61
C PRO A 87 -5.35 4.71 -9.37
N ALA A 88 -4.42 4.36 -8.47
CA ALA A 88 -4.04 5.17 -7.33
C ALA A 88 -2.65 5.77 -7.56
N TYR A 89 -2.61 7.03 -7.97
CA TYR A 89 -1.38 7.78 -8.20
C TYR A 89 -1.66 9.28 -8.36
N ASN A 90 -0.60 10.09 -8.28
CA ASN A 90 -0.60 11.45 -8.76
C ASN A 90 0.63 11.66 -9.64
N SER A 91 0.41 12.09 -10.88
CA SER A 91 1.46 12.25 -11.91
C SER A 91 2.63 13.15 -11.49
N SER A 92 2.42 14.04 -10.53
CA SER A 92 3.44 14.97 -10.05
C SER A 92 4.08 14.57 -8.73
N TYR A 93 3.53 13.58 -8.00
CA TYR A 93 3.96 13.28 -6.63
C TYR A 93 4.23 11.80 -6.35
N THR A 94 3.67 10.84 -7.09
CA THR A 94 3.88 9.40 -6.82
C THR A 94 5.01 8.86 -7.69
N TYR A 95 6.23 9.02 -7.19
CA TYR A 95 7.43 8.54 -7.88
C TYR A 95 8.57 8.26 -6.90
N ILE A 96 9.49 7.39 -7.28
CA ILE A 96 10.81 7.25 -6.65
C ILE A 96 11.71 8.32 -7.25
N ARG A 97 12.38 9.11 -6.41
CA ARG A 97 13.30 10.14 -6.88
C ARG A 97 14.68 9.53 -7.18
N THR A 98 15.20 9.79 -8.37
CA THR A 98 16.46 9.20 -8.86
C THR A 98 17.37 10.29 -9.46
N SER A 99 18.47 9.87 -10.08
CA SER A 99 19.37 10.75 -10.83
C SER A 99 19.98 9.96 -12.00
N ASP A 100 19.80 10.44 -13.22
CA ASP A 100 20.40 9.84 -14.42
C ASP A 100 21.80 10.37 -14.71
N GLY A 101 22.16 11.53 -14.13
CA GLY A 101 23.45 12.17 -14.34
C GLY A 101 24.55 11.75 -13.38
N THR A 102 24.21 11.14 -12.24
CA THR A 102 25.16 10.73 -11.20
C THR A 102 24.66 9.49 -10.47
N PRO A 103 25.55 8.52 -10.15
CA PRO A 103 25.19 7.39 -9.30
C PRO A 103 24.71 7.83 -7.92
N PHE A 104 23.82 7.04 -7.32
CA PHE A 104 23.19 7.36 -6.04
C PHE A 104 22.94 6.11 -5.19
N LEU A 105 22.86 6.28 -3.87
CA LEU A 105 22.61 5.17 -2.94
C LEU A 105 21.11 4.87 -2.84
N TYR A 106 20.79 3.60 -2.61
CA TYR A 106 19.45 3.13 -2.34
C TYR A 106 19.40 2.12 -1.19
N TRP A 107 18.22 2.03 -0.58
CA TRP A 107 17.80 0.96 0.34
C TRP A 107 16.40 0.52 -0.05
N ILE A 108 16.16 -0.78 -0.09
CA ILE A 108 14.85 -1.37 -0.38
C ILE A 108 14.51 -2.33 0.76
N PHE A 109 13.33 -2.16 1.34
CA PHE A 109 12.75 -2.99 2.39
C PHE A 109 11.42 -3.53 1.88
N ALA A 110 11.16 -4.82 2.02
CA ALA A 110 9.96 -5.41 1.45
C ALA A 110 9.59 -6.76 2.07
N ASP A 111 8.30 -7.06 2.00
CA ASP A 111 7.68 -8.37 2.22
C ASP A 111 6.59 -8.58 1.15
N LEU A 112 5.72 -9.59 1.32
CA LEU A 112 4.62 -9.81 0.38
C LEU A 112 3.50 -8.77 0.46
N ASP A 113 3.45 -7.95 1.51
CA ASP A 113 2.41 -6.93 1.69
C ASP A 113 2.81 -5.57 1.13
N HIS A 114 4.10 -5.20 1.21
CA HIS A 114 4.55 -3.87 0.81
C HIS A 114 6.04 -3.79 0.49
N TRP A 115 6.44 -2.63 -0.01
CA TRP A 115 7.83 -2.21 -0.03
C TRP A 115 7.99 -0.75 0.37
N PHE A 116 9.17 -0.44 0.91
CA PHE A 116 9.65 0.89 1.20
C PHE A 116 11.03 1.07 0.56
N LEU A 117 11.19 2.13 -0.23
CA LEU A 117 12.45 2.43 -0.90
C LEU A 117 12.93 3.82 -0.50
N VAL A 118 14.20 3.88 -0.09
CA VAL A 118 14.89 5.14 0.17
C VAL A 118 15.97 5.36 -0.87
N THR A 119 16.02 6.54 -1.48
CA THR A 119 17.17 6.99 -2.28
C THR A 119 17.87 8.16 -1.60
N LYS A 120 19.20 8.24 -1.75
CA LYS A 120 19.99 9.38 -1.30
C LYS A 120 20.60 10.10 -2.49
N LEU A 121 20.16 11.34 -2.72
CA LEU A 121 20.68 12.22 -3.77
C LEU A 121 21.44 13.38 -3.13
N GLY A 122 22.77 13.36 -3.26
CA GLY A 122 23.62 14.28 -2.51
C GLY A 122 23.48 14.06 -1.00
N ALA A 123 22.99 15.07 -0.29
CA ALA A 123 22.76 15.01 1.16
C ALA A 123 21.29 14.72 1.56
N THR A 124 20.40 14.54 0.58
CA THR A 124 18.95 14.44 0.83
C THR A 124 18.46 13.01 0.64
N TYR A 125 17.64 12.52 1.58
CA TYR A 125 16.98 11.23 1.50
C TYR A 125 15.51 11.39 1.07
N TYR A 126 15.06 10.53 0.17
CA TYR A 126 13.69 10.48 -0.34
C TYR A 126 13.12 9.09 -0.11
N GLY A 127 11.92 9.01 0.47
CA GLY A 127 11.22 7.75 0.71
C GLY A 127 10.04 7.55 -0.25
N GLN A 128 9.78 6.31 -0.61
CA GLN A 128 8.58 5.89 -1.32
C GLN A 128 8.05 4.60 -0.69
N TYR A 129 6.81 4.64 -0.20
CA TYR A 129 6.10 3.46 0.32
C TYR A 129 5.05 3.02 -0.69
N SER A 130 4.93 1.72 -0.96
CA SER A 130 3.82 1.18 -1.76
C SER A 130 3.43 -0.21 -1.31
N GLY A 131 2.12 -0.47 -1.28
CA GLY A 131 1.58 -1.76 -0.86
C GLY A 131 0.44 -1.60 0.12
N LEU A 132 0.26 -2.60 0.96
CA LEU A 132 -0.80 -2.63 1.95
C LEU A 132 -0.45 -1.79 3.18
N ILE A 133 -1.43 -1.61 4.04
CA ILE A 133 -1.29 -1.06 5.39
C ILE A 133 -1.70 -2.13 6.39
N SER A 134 -1.19 -2.02 7.62
CA SER A 134 -1.77 -2.73 8.76
C SER A 134 -3.09 -2.06 9.11
N ARG A 135 -4.16 -2.53 8.46
CA ARG A 135 -5.54 -2.04 8.61
C ARG A 135 -6.07 -2.20 10.03
N PHE A 136 -6.92 -1.26 10.45
CA PHE A 136 -7.67 -1.39 11.71
C PHE A 136 -8.95 -2.21 11.56
N TRP A 137 -9.48 -2.26 10.34
CA TRP A 137 -10.63 -3.06 9.96
C TRP A 137 -10.22 -4.49 9.61
N SER A 138 -11.16 -5.41 9.60
CA SER A 138 -10.88 -6.80 9.25
C SER A 138 -10.34 -6.93 7.82
N GLY A 139 -9.30 -7.73 7.65
CA GLY A 139 -8.79 -8.14 6.34
C GLY A 139 -9.48 -9.38 5.77
N GLU A 140 -10.42 -9.97 6.52
CA GLU A 140 -11.18 -11.11 6.06
C GLU A 140 -12.16 -10.72 4.95
N VAL A 141 -12.27 -11.59 3.95
CA VAL A 141 -13.13 -11.40 2.79
C VAL A 141 -13.83 -12.70 2.46
N ALA A 142 -15.11 -12.60 2.09
CA ALA A 142 -15.83 -13.68 1.44
C ALA A 142 -15.75 -13.53 -0.07
N VAL A 143 -15.72 -14.65 -0.79
CA VAL A 143 -15.64 -14.72 -2.25
C VAL A 143 -16.97 -15.18 -2.82
N ALA A 144 -17.54 -14.33 -3.68
CA ALA A 144 -18.77 -14.62 -4.40
C ALA A 144 -18.62 -15.84 -5.32
N GLN A 145 -19.53 -16.81 -5.15
CA GLN A 145 -19.57 -18.08 -5.91
C GLN A 145 -20.44 -17.97 -7.17
N SER A 146 -21.18 -16.87 -7.32
CA SER A 146 -22.01 -16.56 -8.48
C SER A 146 -21.85 -15.10 -8.88
N THR A 147 -22.29 -14.74 -10.08
CA THR A 147 -22.51 -13.34 -10.45
C THR A 147 -23.60 -12.73 -9.57
N LEU A 148 -23.44 -11.47 -9.19
CA LEU A 148 -24.46 -10.66 -8.54
C LEU A 148 -24.98 -9.63 -9.53
N ASP A 149 -26.29 -9.57 -9.72
CA ASP A 149 -26.94 -8.54 -10.51
C ASP A 149 -27.31 -7.33 -9.65
N THR A 150 -27.53 -6.19 -10.32
CA THR A 150 -28.04 -4.98 -9.67
C THR A 150 -29.44 -5.22 -9.11
N GLY A 151 -29.74 -4.71 -7.93
CA GLY A 151 -31.07 -4.79 -7.36
C GLY A 151 -31.14 -4.49 -5.87
N THR A 152 -32.31 -4.75 -5.31
CA THR A 152 -32.58 -4.72 -3.86
C THR A 152 -32.67 -6.14 -3.34
N GLU A 153 -32.24 -6.37 -2.09
CA GLU A 153 -32.27 -7.70 -1.45
C GLU A 153 -31.57 -8.78 -2.30
N VAL A 154 -30.41 -8.44 -2.85
CA VAL A 154 -29.63 -9.34 -3.71
C VAL A 154 -29.00 -10.42 -2.85
N VAL A 155 -29.33 -11.69 -3.14
CA VAL A 155 -28.75 -12.85 -2.45
C VAL A 155 -27.46 -13.25 -3.14
N ALA A 156 -26.33 -13.08 -2.44
CA ALA A 156 -25.02 -13.50 -2.89
C ALA A 156 -24.68 -14.87 -2.29
N GLN A 157 -24.33 -15.83 -3.15
CA GLN A 157 -23.70 -17.07 -2.70
C GLN A 157 -22.22 -16.80 -2.44
N VAL A 158 -21.72 -17.15 -1.26
CA VAL A 158 -20.32 -16.91 -0.84
C VAL A 158 -19.70 -18.18 -0.24
N ASP A 159 -18.37 -18.25 -0.24
CA ASP A 159 -17.62 -19.33 0.39
C ASP A 159 -17.75 -19.32 1.92
N ASP A 160 -17.60 -18.15 2.56
CA ASP A 160 -17.69 -17.98 4.00
C ASP A 160 -18.50 -16.73 4.39
N ALA A 161 -19.67 -16.95 5.01
CA ALA A 161 -20.51 -15.85 5.49
C ALA A 161 -20.26 -15.50 6.98
N ASN A 162 -19.36 -16.18 7.68
CA ASN A 162 -19.08 -15.94 9.10
C ASN A 162 -18.35 -14.62 9.37
N HIS A 163 -17.85 -13.95 8.33
CA HIS A 163 -17.19 -12.65 8.43
C HIS A 163 -18.16 -11.47 8.56
N PHE A 164 -19.47 -11.71 8.45
CA PHE A 164 -20.47 -10.66 8.37
C PHE A 164 -21.36 -10.57 9.62
N GLU A 165 -21.83 -9.36 9.88
CA GLU A 165 -22.88 -9.05 10.83
C GLU A 165 -24.06 -8.36 10.11
N ILE A 166 -25.27 -8.73 10.48
CA ILE A 166 -26.49 -8.12 9.93
C ILE A 166 -26.57 -6.64 10.35
N GLY A 167 -26.93 -5.77 9.41
CA GLY A 167 -27.07 -4.33 9.57
C GLY A 167 -25.74 -3.56 9.48
N LYS A 168 -24.64 -4.24 9.13
CA LYS A 168 -23.34 -3.58 8.95
C LYS A 168 -23.06 -3.28 7.48
N PRO A 169 -22.37 -2.16 7.20
CA PRO A 169 -21.84 -1.85 5.88
C PRO A 169 -20.55 -2.63 5.60
N TYR A 170 -20.42 -3.10 4.37
CA TYR A 170 -19.23 -3.74 3.82
C TYR A 170 -18.94 -3.18 2.43
N LEU A 171 -17.78 -3.51 1.90
CA LEU A 171 -17.41 -3.26 0.52
C LEU A 171 -17.49 -4.56 -0.28
N ILE A 172 -18.05 -4.48 -1.49
CA ILE A 172 -17.92 -5.51 -2.52
C ILE A 172 -17.09 -4.96 -3.67
N ARG A 173 -16.20 -5.79 -4.22
CA ARG A 173 -15.44 -5.45 -5.42
C ARG A 173 -15.25 -6.64 -6.35
N ASP A 174 -15.06 -6.34 -7.63
CA ASP A 174 -14.45 -7.25 -8.61
C ASP A 174 -13.19 -6.59 -9.22
N ASN A 175 -12.79 -6.97 -10.43
CA ASN A 175 -11.64 -6.37 -11.11
C ASN A 175 -11.95 -4.98 -11.74
N VAL A 176 -13.23 -4.61 -11.83
CA VAL A 176 -13.71 -3.42 -12.53
C VAL A 176 -14.21 -2.39 -11.55
N ASP A 177 -15.03 -2.80 -10.60
CA ASP A 177 -15.80 -1.94 -9.73
C ASP A 177 -15.66 -2.28 -8.25
N ILE A 178 -16.04 -1.30 -7.44
CA ILE A 178 -16.14 -1.38 -5.99
C ILE A 178 -17.34 -0.56 -5.56
N GLU A 179 -18.07 -1.04 -4.56
CA GLU A 179 -19.15 -0.29 -3.94
C GLU A 179 -19.37 -0.71 -2.48
N ARG A 180 -20.10 0.14 -1.75
CA ARG A 180 -20.54 -0.14 -0.39
C ARG A 180 -21.92 -0.75 -0.40
N VAL A 181 -22.07 -1.83 0.34
CA VAL A 181 -23.30 -2.61 0.50
C VAL A 181 -23.60 -2.81 1.99
N GLU A 182 -24.86 -3.03 2.34
CA GLU A 182 -25.26 -3.40 3.70
C GLU A 182 -25.76 -4.84 3.70
N VAL A 183 -25.29 -5.66 4.65
CA VAL A 183 -25.77 -7.04 4.82
C VAL A 183 -27.06 -7.03 5.63
N THR A 184 -28.14 -7.57 5.09
CA THR A 184 -29.48 -7.60 5.73
C THR A 184 -29.89 -8.98 6.22
N ALA A 185 -29.30 -10.05 5.68
CA ALA A 185 -29.49 -11.41 6.16
C ALA A 185 -28.24 -12.26 5.87
N ILE A 186 -28.05 -13.29 6.68
CA ILE A 186 -26.93 -14.24 6.60
C ILE A 186 -27.50 -15.65 6.79
N ASP A 187 -27.08 -16.59 5.95
CA ASP A 187 -27.31 -18.01 6.14
C ASP A 187 -25.99 -18.78 6.02
N THR A 188 -25.52 -19.29 7.16
CA THR A 188 -24.33 -20.13 7.29
C THR A 188 -24.66 -21.62 7.32
N ALA A 189 -25.94 -22.01 7.21
CA ALA A 189 -26.36 -23.40 7.17
C ALA A 189 -26.42 -23.95 5.72
N SER A 190 -26.58 -23.09 4.72
CA SER A 190 -26.51 -23.47 3.30
C SER A 190 -25.08 -23.64 2.80
N THR A 191 -24.89 -24.46 1.76
CA THR A 191 -23.60 -24.59 1.06
C THR A 191 -23.82 -24.44 -0.45
N PRO A 192 -23.26 -23.42 -1.11
CA PRO A 192 -22.49 -22.31 -0.53
C PRO A 192 -23.32 -21.50 0.49
N HIS A 193 -22.66 -20.83 1.42
CA HIS A 193 -23.32 -19.91 2.35
C HIS A 193 -23.98 -18.77 1.55
N THR A 194 -24.93 -18.06 2.16
CA THR A 194 -25.54 -16.89 1.51
C THR A 194 -25.54 -15.65 2.40
N VAL A 195 -25.40 -14.50 1.75
CA VAL A 195 -25.59 -13.18 2.35
C VAL A 195 -26.55 -12.37 1.49
N THR A 196 -27.51 -11.69 2.11
CA THR A 196 -28.42 -10.79 1.41
C THR A 196 -27.92 -9.36 1.54
N LEU A 197 -27.79 -8.67 0.42
CA LEU A 197 -27.31 -7.30 0.32
C LEU A 197 -28.49 -6.35 0.06
N ALA A 198 -28.61 -5.28 0.85
CA ALA A 198 -29.75 -4.36 0.82
C ALA A 198 -29.97 -3.74 -0.56
N ASN A 199 -28.92 -3.14 -1.11
CA ASN A 199 -28.90 -2.49 -2.42
C ASN A 199 -27.56 -2.76 -3.08
N VAL A 200 -27.59 -3.26 -4.31
CA VAL A 200 -26.43 -3.49 -5.15
C VAL A 200 -26.62 -2.66 -6.41
N SER A 201 -25.73 -1.69 -6.65
CA SER A 201 -25.90 -0.71 -7.73
C SER A 201 -25.13 -1.05 -9.00
N ARG A 202 -24.25 -2.05 -8.92
CA ARG A 202 -23.44 -2.57 -10.04
C ARG A 202 -23.52 -4.08 -10.12
N SER A 203 -23.33 -4.63 -11.30
CA SER A 203 -23.16 -6.08 -11.42
C SER A 203 -21.73 -6.46 -11.05
N PHE A 204 -21.58 -7.58 -10.35
CA PHE A 204 -20.30 -8.13 -9.92
C PHE A 204 -20.17 -9.57 -10.40
N VAL A 205 -18.99 -9.95 -10.86
CA VAL A 205 -18.75 -11.29 -11.41
C VAL A 205 -18.45 -12.32 -10.31
N VAL A 206 -18.49 -13.61 -10.67
CA VAL A 206 -17.96 -14.67 -9.79
C VAL A 206 -16.50 -14.37 -9.41
N GLY A 207 -16.15 -14.62 -8.15
CA GLY A 207 -14.83 -14.29 -7.60
C GLY A 207 -14.74 -12.90 -6.96
N SER A 208 -15.82 -12.09 -6.99
CA SER A 208 -15.86 -10.83 -6.25
C SER A 208 -15.61 -11.01 -4.77
N LYS A 209 -14.89 -10.06 -4.17
CA LYS A 209 -14.54 -10.07 -2.74
C LYS A 209 -15.46 -9.12 -1.98
N ILE A 210 -16.03 -9.61 -0.89
CA ILE A 210 -16.89 -8.84 0.03
C ILE A 210 -16.23 -8.82 1.42
N GLY A 211 -16.02 -7.64 2.00
CA GLY A 211 -15.38 -7.51 3.32
C GLY A 211 -15.34 -6.07 3.82
N GLU A 212 -14.72 -5.82 4.97
CA GLU A 212 -14.65 -4.47 5.54
C GLU A 212 -13.69 -3.56 4.74
N ASP A 213 -12.49 -4.05 4.42
CA ASP A 213 -11.54 -3.37 3.53
C ASP A 213 -10.88 -4.37 2.56
N PRO A 214 -11.59 -4.80 1.50
CA PRO A 214 -11.08 -5.78 0.54
C PRO A 214 -10.04 -5.19 -0.43
N ALA A 215 -9.74 -3.89 -0.38
CA ALA A 215 -8.75 -3.23 -1.24
C ALA A 215 -7.91 -2.18 -0.46
N PRO A 216 -7.07 -2.60 0.50
CA PRO A 216 -6.34 -1.69 1.38
C PRO A 216 -5.11 -1.02 0.73
N LEU A 217 -4.94 -1.15 -0.60
CA LEU A 217 -3.73 -0.79 -1.33
C LEU A 217 -3.51 0.73 -1.41
N ILE A 218 -2.29 1.16 -1.06
CA ILE A 218 -1.84 2.55 -1.15
C ILE A 218 -0.52 2.70 -1.91
N VAL A 219 -0.32 3.89 -2.47
CA VAL A 219 0.97 4.35 -3.02
C VAL A 219 1.30 5.70 -2.44
N GLY A 220 2.43 5.76 -1.76
CA GLY A 220 2.98 6.95 -1.15
C GLY A 220 3.53 7.94 -2.18
N SER A 221 3.63 9.20 -1.77
CA SER A 221 4.31 10.24 -2.54
C SER A 221 5.83 10.05 -2.54
N ASN A 222 6.55 10.86 -3.31
CA ASN A 222 8.01 10.88 -3.46
C ASN A 222 8.76 11.32 -2.19
N ASP A 223 8.00 11.58 -1.14
CA ASP A 223 8.42 12.06 0.16
C ASP A 223 7.61 11.34 1.25
N SER A 224 7.24 10.08 0.97
CA SER A 224 6.63 9.15 1.91
C SER A 224 7.45 9.10 3.21
N PRO A 225 6.82 8.86 4.38
CA PRO A 225 5.42 8.47 4.58
C PRO A 225 4.35 9.58 4.53
N SER A 226 4.70 10.86 4.41
CA SER A 226 3.78 12.01 4.64
C SER A 226 2.40 11.93 3.96
N ARG A 227 2.34 11.55 2.68
CA ARG A 227 1.10 11.50 1.88
C ARG A 227 1.03 10.22 1.08
N PHE A 228 -0.20 9.80 0.76
CA PHE A 228 -0.44 8.65 -0.10
C PHE A 228 -1.67 8.84 -0.98
N TYR A 229 -1.83 7.93 -1.93
CA TYR A 229 -2.96 7.76 -2.81
C TYR A 229 -3.46 6.32 -2.71
N ALA A 230 -4.75 6.12 -2.40
CA ALA A 230 -5.38 4.81 -2.28
C ALA A 230 -6.24 4.48 -3.50
N THR A 231 -6.42 3.18 -3.74
CA THR A 231 -7.29 2.63 -4.81
C THR A 231 -8.77 2.75 -4.50
N ASN A 232 -9.13 2.89 -3.21
CA ASN A 232 -10.52 3.01 -2.78
C ASN A 232 -10.69 3.93 -1.56
N ARG A 233 -11.96 4.23 -1.26
CA ARG A 233 -12.45 4.75 0.02
C ARG A 233 -13.37 3.71 0.66
N PHE A 234 -13.58 3.81 1.98
CA PHE A 234 -14.52 2.95 2.72
C PHE A 234 -16.01 3.17 2.37
N ASP A 235 -16.36 4.28 1.72
CA ASP A 235 -17.72 4.54 1.26
C ASP A 235 -18.04 3.81 -0.07
N GLY A 236 -17.08 3.07 -0.62
CA GLY A 236 -17.24 2.38 -1.90
C GLY A 236 -17.31 3.36 -3.07
N TYR A 237 -16.78 4.57 -2.92
CA TYR A 237 -16.71 5.53 -4.00
C TYR A 237 -15.96 4.94 -5.20
N SER A 238 -16.56 5.07 -6.37
CA SER A 238 -16.20 4.32 -7.58
C SER A 238 -15.57 5.18 -8.67
N GLY A 239 -15.25 6.45 -8.39
CA GLY A 239 -14.64 7.34 -9.37
C GLY A 239 -13.29 6.83 -9.88
N ASN A 240 -12.95 7.19 -11.11
CA ASN A 240 -11.71 6.78 -11.77
C ASN A 240 -10.44 7.47 -11.20
N SER A 241 -10.58 8.31 -10.17
CA SER A 241 -9.49 9.11 -9.62
C SER A 241 -8.99 8.55 -8.29
N SER A 242 -7.67 8.56 -8.13
CA SER A 242 -6.98 8.24 -6.88
C SER A 242 -7.53 9.02 -5.69
N HIS A 243 -7.48 8.42 -4.50
CA HIS A 243 -7.90 9.10 -3.28
C HIS A 243 -6.72 9.49 -2.42
N GLN A 244 -6.56 10.79 -2.20
CA GLN A 244 -5.49 11.30 -1.36
C GLN A 244 -5.76 11.01 0.11
N GLY A 245 -4.73 10.54 0.81
CA GLY A 245 -4.66 10.49 2.25
C GLY A 245 -3.32 11.03 2.78
N GLU A 246 -3.19 11.01 4.10
CA GLU A 246 -2.03 11.47 4.84
C GLU A 246 -1.57 10.39 5.80
N CYS A 247 -0.26 10.31 6.02
CA CYS A 247 0.29 9.59 7.18
C CYS A 247 0.86 10.57 8.19
N LYS A 248 0.59 10.32 9.47
CA LYS A 248 1.15 11.11 10.59
C LYS A 248 1.65 10.19 11.68
N ALA A 249 2.76 10.57 12.30
CA ALA A 249 3.29 9.87 13.46
C ALA A 249 2.28 9.90 14.61
N ALA A 250 2.13 8.77 15.31
CA ALA A 250 1.29 8.65 16.50
C ALA A 250 1.94 9.25 17.76
N ASP A 251 2.75 10.30 17.61
CA ASP A 251 3.54 10.91 18.67
C ASP A 251 2.93 12.24 19.17
N GLY A 252 1.97 12.82 18.44
CA GLY A 252 1.44 14.15 18.74
C GLY A 252 2.48 15.28 18.68
N GLY A 253 3.58 15.08 17.95
CA GLY A 253 4.72 16.00 17.91
C GLY A 253 5.73 15.84 19.06
N LEU A 254 5.60 14.79 19.88
CA LEU A 254 6.52 14.50 20.98
C LEU A 254 7.85 13.89 20.51
N ALA A 255 7.94 13.32 19.30
CA ALA A 255 9.17 12.76 18.75
C ALA A 255 10.31 13.78 18.72
N GLY A 256 10.02 15.02 18.30
CA GLY A 256 11.00 16.12 18.27
C GLY A 256 11.08 16.97 19.54
N SER A 257 10.05 16.90 20.41
CA SER A 257 9.91 17.79 21.57
C SER A 257 10.55 17.24 22.85
N SER A 258 10.75 15.93 22.91
CA SER A 258 11.31 15.25 24.08
C SER A 258 12.27 14.16 23.63
N ASN A 259 13.44 14.05 24.27
CA ASN A 259 14.21 12.82 24.22
C ASN A 259 13.52 11.84 25.17
N HIS A 260 12.94 10.80 24.56
CA HIS A 260 11.92 9.93 25.15
C HIS A 260 12.43 9.20 26.38
N ASP A 261 13.74 8.98 26.46
CA ASP A 261 14.38 8.55 27.70
C ASP A 261 15.81 9.10 27.83
N LYS A 262 15.94 10.37 28.23
CA LYS A 262 17.26 10.95 28.56
C LYS A 262 18.00 10.20 29.67
N ARG A 263 17.29 9.44 30.51
CA ARG A 263 17.90 8.77 31.67
C ARG A 263 18.69 7.55 31.22
N TYR A 264 18.20 6.84 30.21
CA TYR A 264 18.81 5.61 29.71
C TYR A 264 19.29 5.69 28.26
N GLY A 265 19.08 6.83 27.58
CA GLY A 265 19.50 7.03 26.19
C GLY A 265 18.72 6.18 25.19
N LEU A 266 17.43 5.89 25.48
CA LEU A 266 16.60 5.03 24.62
C LEU A 266 15.93 5.84 23.50
N THR A 267 15.82 5.20 22.33
CA THR A 267 15.01 5.69 21.21
C THR A 267 13.65 5.02 21.25
N VAL A 268 12.58 5.81 21.25
CA VAL A 268 11.19 5.34 21.12
C VAL A 268 10.73 5.47 19.67
N MET A 269 10.03 4.45 19.20
CA MET A 269 9.43 4.36 17.87
C MET A 269 7.91 4.52 17.95
N TYR A 270 7.35 5.33 17.07
CA TYR A 270 5.90 5.56 16.96
C TYR A 270 5.40 5.06 15.60
N PRO A 271 4.23 4.40 15.52
CA PRO A 271 3.67 4.02 14.23
C PRO A 271 3.28 5.26 13.40
N TRP A 272 3.34 5.14 12.08
CA TRP A 272 2.74 6.09 11.15
C TRP A 272 1.30 5.69 10.89
N LEU A 273 0.35 6.49 11.38
CA LEU A 273 -1.08 6.27 11.15
C LEU A 273 -1.46 6.79 9.77
N THR A 274 -2.25 6.01 9.03
CA THR A 274 -2.74 6.36 7.69
C THR A 274 -4.21 6.75 7.75
N ALA A 275 -4.58 7.88 7.18
CA ALA A 275 -5.96 8.34 7.12
C ALA A 275 -6.31 8.99 5.78
N HIS A 276 -7.55 8.79 5.33
CA HIS A 276 -8.14 9.64 4.29
C HIS A 276 -8.55 10.97 4.91
N THR A 277 -8.24 12.08 4.23
CA THR A 277 -8.46 13.45 4.74
C THR A 277 -9.20 14.37 3.76
N SER A 278 -9.95 13.78 2.81
CA SER A 278 -10.65 14.56 1.78
C SER A 278 -11.94 15.20 2.30
N GLN A 279 -12.31 16.37 1.77
CA GLN A 279 -13.57 17.03 2.12
C GLN A 279 -14.77 16.09 1.88
N GLY A 280 -15.46 15.75 2.97
CA GLY A 280 -16.63 14.87 2.98
C GLY A 280 -16.37 13.46 3.51
N TYR A 281 -15.11 12.99 3.54
CA TYR A 281 -14.76 11.64 3.95
C TYR A 281 -13.41 11.61 4.68
N ASN A 282 -13.48 11.54 6.00
CA ASN A 282 -12.34 11.36 6.88
C ASN A 282 -12.43 10.00 7.54
N GLU A 283 -11.40 9.18 7.37
CA GLU A 283 -11.38 7.83 7.91
C GLU A 283 -9.95 7.44 8.27
N LEU A 284 -9.80 6.92 9.48
CA LEU A 284 -8.58 6.27 9.91
C LEU A 284 -8.54 4.86 9.31
N ARG A 285 -7.50 4.55 8.53
CA ARG A 285 -7.40 3.32 7.74
C ARG A 285 -6.55 2.25 8.42
N GLY A 286 -5.53 2.66 9.17
CA GLY A 286 -4.55 1.74 9.74
C GLY A 286 -3.22 2.43 10.02
N GLN A 287 -2.15 1.65 9.96
CA GLN A 287 -0.77 2.11 10.11
C GLN A 287 0.12 1.53 9.00
N LEU A 288 1.23 2.22 8.70
CA LEU A 288 2.26 1.66 7.81
C LEU A 288 2.88 0.41 8.45
N ILE A 289 3.20 -0.56 7.60
CA ILE A 289 3.84 -1.80 8.03
C ILE A 289 5.35 -1.53 8.11
N GLU A 290 5.98 -1.91 9.23
CA GLU A 290 7.44 -1.85 9.47
C GLU A 290 8.13 -0.48 9.32
N VAL A 291 7.36 0.61 9.24
CA VAL A 291 7.86 1.99 9.17
C VAL A 291 7.37 2.77 10.38
N TYR A 292 8.32 3.34 11.13
CA TYR A 292 8.07 4.05 12.38
C TYR A 292 8.66 5.45 12.34
N SER A 293 8.08 6.37 13.10
CA SER A 293 8.64 7.69 13.38
C SER A 293 9.54 7.61 14.60
N VAL A 294 10.67 8.32 14.57
CA VAL A 294 11.62 8.42 15.67
C VAL A 294 12.04 9.88 15.89
N GLY A 295 12.52 10.19 17.09
CA GLY A 295 13.09 11.51 17.39
C GLY A 295 14.49 11.72 16.79
N SER A 296 14.88 12.97 16.58
CA SER A 296 16.14 13.35 15.90
C SER A 296 17.32 13.64 16.84
N THR A 297 17.14 13.57 18.17
CA THR A 297 18.08 14.21 19.11
C THR A 297 19.41 13.47 19.31
N ASN A 298 19.53 12.25 18.81
CA ASN A 298 20.67 11.35 19.05
C ASN A 298 20.88 10.35 17.89
N LEU A 299 20.34 10.64 16.71
CA LEU A 299 20.39 9.75 15.56
C LEU A 299 20.78 10.55 14.32
N ASP A 300 21.58 9.91 13.47
CA ASP A 300 21.87 10.34 12.12
C ASP A 300 21.17 9.39 11.11
N SER A 301 21.06 9.83 9.86
CA SER A 301 20.58 8.94 8.80
C SER A 301 21.58 7.81 8.57
N GLU A 302 21.06 6.63 8.25
CA GLU A 302 21.77 5.36 8.09
C GLU A 302 22.15 4.67 9.40
N ASP A 303 21.91 5.29 10.57
CA ASP A 303 22.06 4.65 11.88
C ASP A 303 21.19 3.40 12.00
N VAL A 304 21.64 2.44 12.81
CA VAL A 304 20.89 1.22 13.12
C VAL A 304 20.51 1.22 14.59
N ILE A 305 19.21 1.15 14.85
CA ILE A 305 18.64 0.97 16.18
C ILE A 305 18.40 -0.53 16.38
N GLN A 306 18.80 -1.04 17.55
CA GLN A 306 18.44 -2.38 17.97
C GLN A 306 17.33 -2.31 19.04
N GLN A 307 16.21 -2.99 18.80
CA GLN A 307 15.16 -3.18 19.80
C GLN A 307 14.87 -4.67 19.97
N GLY A 308 15.27 -5.21 21.12
CA GLY A 308 15.21 -6.65 21.35
C GLY A 308 16.07 -7.42 20.35
N THR A 309 15.43 -8.32 19.59
CA THR A 309 16.07 -9.12 18.52
C THR A 309 15.95 -8.48 17.14
N GLU A 310 15.26 -7.36 17.01
CA GLU A 310 15.00 -6.70 15.73
C GLU A 310 15.92 -5.48 15.55
N THR A 311 16.25 -5.21 14.30
CA THR A 311 17.06 -4.08 13.86
C THR A 311 16.24 -3.15 13.00
N PHE A 312 16.50 -1.85 13.12
CA PHE A 312 15.81 -0.82 12.36
C PHE A 312 16.83 0.18 11.82
N ARG A 313 16.74 0.48 10.53
CA ARG A 313 17.57 1.49 9.87
C ARG A 313 16.86 2.84 9.86
N VAL A 314 17.59 3.90 10.21
CA VAL A 314 17.06 5.25 10.37
C VAL A 314 17.32 6.10 9.13
N PHE A 315 16.36 6.93 8.73
CA PHE A 315 16.52 7.91 7.67
C PHE A 315 15.86 9.24 8.03
N ASN A 316 16.54 10.36 7.77
CA ASN A 316 15.95 11.69 7.83
C ASN A 316 15.44 12.07 6.42
N LEU A 317 14.17 11.78 6.17
CA LEU A 317 13.53 11.98 4.89
C LEU A 317 13.17 13.46 4.68
N SER A 318 13.27 13.93 3.43
CA SER A 318 13.23 15.37 3.09
C SER A 318 12.00 16.14 3.60
N SER A 319 10.86 15.49 3.80
CA SER A 319 9.63 16.14 4.29
C SER A 319 9.03 15.46 5.51
N ALA A 320 9.16 14.13 5.62
CA ALA A 320 8.60 13.36 6.74
C ALA A 320 9.47 13.42 8.01
N GLY A 321 10.73 13.87 7.90
CA GLY A 321 11.67 13.85 8.99
C GLY A 321 12.22 12.45 9.27
N PHE A 322 12.59 12.20 10.51
CA PHE A 322 13.22 10.94 10.90
C PHE A 322 12.20 9.79 10.96
N CYS A 323 12.50 8.72 10.21
CA CYS A 323 11.83 7.44 10.29
C CYS A 323 12.82 6.32 10.58
N ALA A 324 12.33 5.23 11.15
CA ALA A 324 13.03 3.98 11.34
C ALA A 324 12.27 2.88 10.60
N VAL A 325 12.97 2.07 9.81
CA VAL A 325 12.41 1.00 8.99
C VAL A 325 13.06 -0.31 9.44
N ARG A 326 12.28 -1.37 9.65
CA ARG A 326 12.83 -2.67 10.04
C ARG A 326 13.88 -3.15 9.02
N GLU A 327 14.91 -3.85 9.47
CA GLU A 327 15.97 -4.42 8.63
C GLU A 327 16.04 -5.94 8.73
#